data_AF-A0A031HII9-F1
#
_entry.id   AF-A0A031HII9-F1
#
_cell.length_a   1.000
_cell.length_b   1.000
_cell.length_c   1.000
_cell.angle_alpha   90.00
_cell.angle_beta   90.00
_cell.angle_gamma   90.00
#
_symmetry.space_group_name_H-M   'P 1'
#
loop_
_entity.id
_entity.type
_entity.pdbx_description
1 polymer ?
#
loop_
_entity_poly.entity_id
_entity_poly.type
_entity_poly.pdbx_seq_one_letter_code
_entity_poly.pdbx_strand_id
1 'polypeptide(L)' 'MIHSDTPYLSDRSFTEAVRAIQADHPAAAAVHQEMCLLYTSRVIAGLLRRPRLRGRA' A
#
# COMPACT_ATOMS: atom_id res chain seq x y z
N MET A 1 -5.27 19.90 -4.22
CA MET A 1 -5.71 18.67 -4.91
C MET A 1 -4.94 17.51 -4.31
N ILE A 2 -5.60 16.61 -3.57
CA ILE A 2 -4.93 15.37 -3.12
C ILE A 2 -4.91 14.47 -4.36
N HIS A 3 -3.80 14.46 -5.10
CA HIS A 3 -3.59 13.41 -6.09
C HIS A 3 -3.78 12.08 -5.37
N SER A 4 -4.62 11.22 -5.93
CA SER A 4 -4.80 9.88 -5.37
C SER A 4 -3.49 9.13 -5.60
N ASP A 5 -2.57 9.20 -4.65
CA ASP A 5 -1.33 8.41 -4.61
C ASP A 5 -1.62 6.90 -4.48
N THR A 6 -2.89 6.50 -4.40
CA THR A 6 -3.35 5.11 -4.23
C THR A 6 -2.71 4.12 -5.21
N PRO A 7 -2.63 4.37 -6.55
CA PRO A 7 -1.97 3.43 -7.46
C PRO A 7 -0.48 3.30 -7.18
N TYR A 8 0.21 4.42 -6.91
CA TYR A 8 1.63 4.43 -6.55
C TYR A 8 1.88 3.66 -5.25
N LEU A 9 1.09 3.93 -4.21
CA LEU A 9 1.22 3.26 -2.92
C LEU A 9 0.90 1.76 -3.03
N SER A 10 -0.06 1.39 -3.87
CA SER A 10 -0.38 -0.01 -4.15
C SER A 10 0.79 -0.72 -4.83
N ASP A 11 1.37 -0.13 -5.86
CA ASP A 11 2.55 -0.66 -6.58
C ASP A 11 3.77 -0.80 -5.66
N ARG A 12 4.01 0.22 -4.80
CA ARG A 12 5.06 0.16 -3.77
C ARG A 12 4.81 -0.95 -2.76
N SER A 13 3.58 -1.11 -2.27
CA SER A 13 3.25 -2.20 -1.34
C SER A 13 3.52 -3.58 -1.95
N PHE A 14 3.17 -3.78 -3.22
CA PHE A 14 3.44 -5.03 -3.95
C PHE A 14 4.95 -5.27 -4.09
N THR A 15 5.69 -4.25 -4.51
CA THR A 15 7.15 -4.34 -4.65
C THR A 15 7.83 -4.74 -3.34
N GLU A 16 7.44 -4.13 -2.22
CA GLU A 16 8.01 -4.43 -0.91
C GLU A 16 7.59 -5.82 -0.41
N ALA A 17 6.38 -6.30 -0.72
CA ALA A 17 5.99 -7.68 -0.44
C ALA A 17 6.86 -8.69 -1.18
N VAL A 18 7.12 -8.47 -2.48
CA VAL A 18 8.01 -9.33 -3.28
C VAL A 18 9.42 -9.33 -2.71
N ARG A 19 9.95 -8.15 -2.35
CA ARG A 19 11.28 -8.02 -1.73
C ARG A 19 11.38 -8.72 -0.38
N ALA A 20 10.33 -8.67 0.45
CA ALA A 20 10.30 -9.39 1.72
C ALA A 20 10.38 -10.92 1.52
N ILE A 21 9.66 -11.45 0.52
CA ILE A 21 9.67 -12.88 0.17
C ILE A 21 11.03 -13.31 -0.39
N GLN A 22 11.69 -12.45 -1.15
CA GLN A 22 12.96 -12.74 -1.82
C GLN A 22 14.19 -12.39 -0.98
N ALA A 23 14.03 -11.79 0.20
CA ALA A 23 15.18 -11.32 0.98
C ALA A 23 15.99 -12.48 1.55
N ASP A 24 17.31 -12.47 1.29
CA ASP A 24 18.25 -13.47 1.80
C ASP A 24 18.57 -13.32 3.30
N HIS A 25 18.17 -12.19 3.90
CA HIS A 25 18.46 -11.88 5.30
C HIS A 25 17.18 -11.55 6.08
N PRO A 26 16.96 -12.13 7.29
CA PRO A 26 15.72 -11.95 8.04
C PRO A 26 15.45 -10.50 8.43
N ALA A 27 16.50 -9.72 8.75
CA ALA A 27 16.33 -8.30 9.04
C ALA A 27 15.87 -7.49 7.81
N ALA A 28 16.35 -7.84 6.61
CA ALA A 28 15.89 -7.18 5.39
C ALA A 28 14.44 -7.55 5.07
N ALA A 29 14.07 -8.82 5.26
CA ALA A 29 12.69 -9.27 5.13
C ALA A 29 11.74 -8.49 6.05
N ALA A 30 12.13 -8.30 7.33
CA ALA A 30 11.35 -7.54 8.30
C ALA A 30 11.13 -6.07 7.88
N VAL A 31 12.18 -5.39 7.40
CA VAL A 31 12.08 -4.01 6.91
C VAL A 31 11.14 -3.91 5.71
N HIS A 32 11.28 -4.81 4.74
CA HIS A 32 10.40 -4.83 3.57
C HIS A 32 8.94 -5.13 3.95
N GLN A 33 8.73 -6.01 4.93
CA GLN A 33 7.39 -6.31 5.45
C GLN A 33 6.76 -5.10 6.16
N GLU A 34 7.52 -4.36 6.97
CA GLU A 34 7.04 -3.13 7.61
C GLU A 34 6.66 -2.07 6.57
N MET A 35 7.50 -1.89 5.54
CA MET A 35 7.23 -0.97 4.44
C MET A 35 5.98 -1.37 3.64
N CYS A 36 5.81 -2.66 3.36
CA CYS A 36 4.61 -3.20 2.73
C CYS A 36 3.35 -2.81 3.51
N LEU A 37 3.33 -3.09 4.82
CA LEU A 37 2.20 -2.77 5.69
C LEU A 37 1.91 -1.27 5.76
N LEU A 38 2.96 -0.45 5.82
CA LEU A 38 2.84 1.01 5.81
C LEU A 38 2.16 1.49 4.52
N TYR A 39 2.58 1.03 3.35
CA TYR A 39 1.98 1.43 2.09
C TYR A 39 0.54 0.90 1.94
N THR A 40 0.28 -0.36 2.30
CA THR A 40 -1.07 -0.95 2.26
C THR A 40 -2.04 -0.21 3.17
N SER A 41 -1.62 0.16 4.39
CA SER A 41 -2.48 0.92 5.31
C SER A 41 -2.89 2.29 4.74
N ARG A 42 -1.98 2.97 4.04
CA ARG A 42 -2.27 4.24 3.36
C ARG A 42 -3.22 4.08 2.18
N VAL A 43 -3.08 3.01 1.40
CA VAL A 43 -4.03 2.65 0.33
C VAL A 43 -5.43 2.45 0.90
N ILE A 44 -5.57 1.63 1.94
CA ILE A 44 -6.86 1.37 2.61
C ILE A 44 -7.46 2.66 3.14
N ALA A 45 -6.67 3.50 3.83
CA ALA A 45 -7.13 4.79 4.33
C ALA A 45 -7.60 5.72 3.20
N GLY A 46 -6.92 5.74 2.06
CA GLY A 46 -7.32 6.49 0.87
C GLY A 46 -8.66 6.00 0.30
N LEU A 47 -8.85 4.68 0.22
CA LEU A 47 -10.10 4.07 -0.26
C LEU A 47 -11.27 4.35 0.69
N LEU A 48 -11.07 4.30 2.01
CA LEU A 48 -12.09 4.60 3.01
C LEU A 48 -12.52 6.08 3.00
N ARG A 49 -11.59 6.99 2.68
CA ARG A 49 -11.86 8.42 2.58
C ARG A 49 -12.52 8.83 1.26
N ARG A 50 -12.52 7.95 0.25
CA ARG A 50 -13.15 8.24 -1.03
C ARG A 50 -14.68 8.23 -0.81
N PRO A 51 -15.40 9.33 -1.11
CA PRO A 51 -16.84 9.33 -1.02
C PRO A 51 -17.35 8.18 -1.90
N ARG A 52 -18.13 7.25 -1.32
CA ARG A 52 -18.96 6.38 -2.14
C ARG A 52 -19.77 7.33 -3.00
N LEU A 53 -19.50 7.35 -4.30
CA LEU A 53 -20.44 7.92 -5.26
C LEU A 53 -21.69 7.07 -5.10
N ARG A 54 -22.57 7.48 -4.17
CA ARG A 54 -23.92 6.97 -4.05
C ARG A 54 -24.52 7.24 -5.41
N GLY A 55 -24.83 6.15 -6.13
CA GLY A 55 -25.72 6.22 -7.27
C GLY A 55 -26.91 7.06 -6.86
N ARG A 56 -27.01 8.25 -7.46
CA ARG A 56 -28.24 9.02 -7.46
C ARG A 56 -29.16 8.28 -8.43
N ALA A 57 -30.29 7.85 -7.87
CA ALA A 57 -31.61 7.59 -8.46
C ALA A 57 -31.65 7.13 -9.92
#